data_AF-A0A2D6KUD1-F1
#
_entry.id   AF-A0A2D6KUD1-F1
#
_cell.length_a   1.000
_cell.length_b   1.000
_cell.length_c   1.000
_cell.angle_alpha   90.00
_cell.angle_beta   90.00
_cell.angle_gamma   90.00
#
_symmetry.space_group_name_H-M   'P 1'
#
loop_
_entity.id
_entity.type
_entity.pdbx_description
1 polymer ?
#
loop_
_entity_poly.entity_id
_entity_poly.type
_entity_poly.pdbx_seq_one_letter_code
_entity_poly.pdbx_strand_id
1 'polypeptide(L)'
;MEPQTTESTELNLQLVDSLPQINYVARDRLPCFLEGPIKEELKRVYPTIKSQYPDSKGLGDFNFDGNVVIGSNPLVVAAIYPLFRQIGLRPAISADDRDGKISAMVKGNYYTDFSDLVVHSATPTREQNEGILRNLIDVTEDRMGSVQFPFKVTGVTLESFLEDCKNGYGLKFVQTDDFDYVHDARLNKENRSRFDNVDEIGIPIFDEKGKRTWYSKQDGLSRLCLDGYLGLYSDDDSLSGSNRNGRVVLVDAEGVALQK
;
A
#
# COMPACT_ATOMS: atom_id res chain seq x y z
N MET A 1 -8.60 -3.91 30.70
CA MET A 1 -8.87 -4.73 29.51
C MET A 1 -7.52 -5.16 28.99
N GLU A 2 -7.22 -6.45 29.06
CA GLU A 2 -6.03 -6.99 28.38
C GLU A 2 -6.29 -6.96 26.87
N PRO A 3 -5.31 -6.53 26.04
CA PRO A 3 -5.50 -6.52 24.61
C PRO A 3 -5.47 -7.97 24.10
N GLN A 4 -6.57 -8.42 23.50
CA GLN A 4 -6.60 -9.65 22.70
C GLN A 4 -5.68 -9.45 21.49
N THR A 5 -4.42 -9.83 21.63
CA THR A 5 -3.36 -9.74 20.61
C THR A 5 -2.63 -11.06 20.58
N THR A 6 -3.26 -12.13 20.09
CA THR A 6 -2.59 -13.44 20.11
C THR A 6 -2.83 -14.30 18.88
N GLU A 7 -4.06 -14.54 18.41
CA GLU A 7 -4.22 -15.57 17.36
C GLU A 7 -3.77 -15.14 15.94
N SER A 8 -4.04 -13.90 15.50
CA SER A 8 -3.61 -13.42 14.18
C SER A 8 -2.08 -13.23 14.09
N THR A 9 -1.48 -12.76 15.18
CA THR A 9 -0.02 -12.57 15.30
C THR A 9 0.72 -13.90 15.36
N GLU A 10 0.19 -14.91 16.06
CA GLU A 10 0.78 -16.26 16.14
C GLU A 10 0.69 -17.03 14.81
N LEU A 11 -0.41 -16.88 14.05
CA LEU A 11 -0.52 -17.51 12.73
C LEU A 11 0.43 -16.87 11.71
N ASN A 12 0.63 -15.56 11.80
CA ASN A 12 1.63 -14.84 11.02
C ASN A 12 3.04 -15.32 11.32
N LEU A 13 3.35 -15.69 12.57
CA LEU A 13 4.62 -16.31 13.00
C LEU A 13 4.81 -17.74 12.45
N GLN A 14 3.77 -18.57 12.39
CA GLN A 14 3.90 -19.95 11.88
C GLN A 14 4.15 -20.04 10.36
N LEU A 15 3.66 -19.07 9.58
CA LEU A 15 4.03 -18.95 8.16
C LEU A 15 5.52 -18.65 7.97
N VAL A 16 6.12 -17.92 8.91
CA VAL A 16 7.53 -17.48 8.89
C VAL A 16 8.50 -18.64 8.95
N ASP A 17 8.26 -19.61 9.83
CA ASP A 17 9.15 -20.77 10.01
C ASP A 17 9.18 -21.69 8.78
N SER A 18 8.21 -21.52 7.86
CA SER A 18 8.12 -22.27 6.60
C SER A 18 8.72 -21.54 5.41
N LEU A 19 9.10 -20.27 5.55
CA LEU A 19 9.73 -19.51 4.47
C LEU A 19 11.12 -20.09 4.25
N PRO A 20 11.47 -20.53 3.02
CA PRO A 20 12.87 -20.80 2.73
C PRO A 20 13.67 -19.54 3.08
N GLN A 21 14.81 -19.73 3.75
CA GLN A 21 15.86 -18.72 3.88
C GLN A 21 16.37 -18.42 2.47
N ILE A 22 15.56 -17.70 1.69
CA ILE A 22 15.96 -17.20 0.38
C ILE A 22 17.06 -16.22 0.74
N ASN A 23 18.31 -16.63 0.48
CA ASN A 23 19.45 -15.73 0.43
C ASN A 23 19.19 -14.76 -0.72
N TYR A 24 18.29 -13.80 -0.48
CA TYR A 24 18.11 -12.64 -1.32
C TYR A 24 19.34 -11.79 -1.03
N VAL A 25 20.44 -12.16 -1.67
CA VAL A 25 21.52 -11.21 -1.89
C VAL A 25 20.88 -10.19 -2.81
N ALA A 26 20.32 -9.13 -2.23
CA ALA A 26 19.90 -7.93 -2.93
C ALA A 26 21.15 -7.36 -3.63
N ARG A 27 21.52 -7.99 -4.75
CA ARG A 27 22.55 -7.54 -5.64
C ARG A 27 21.91 -6.37 -6.35
N ASP A 28 22.22 -5.20 -5.82
CA ASP A 28 21.75 -3.88 -6.20
C ASP A 28 20.36 -3.56 -5.62
N ARG A 29 20.37 -2.71 -4.57
CA ARG A 29 19.26 -2.13 -3.80
C ARG A 29 18.27 -1.31 -4.64
N LEU A 30 17.79 -1.87 -5.74
CA LEU A 30 16.94 -1.20 -6.71
C LEU A 30 15.49 -1.67 -6.54
N PRO A 31 14.52 -0.77 -6.72
CA PRO A 31 13.11 -1.17 -6.80
C PRO A 31 12.94 -2.27 -7.85
N CYS A 32 12.15 -3.29 -7.54
CA CYS A 32 11.86 -4.40 -8.44
C CYS A 32 10.37 -4.71 -8.46
N PHE A 33 9.89 -5.27 -9.58
CA PHE A 33 8.53 -5.82 -9.58
C PHE A 33 8.48 -7.10 -8.77
N LEU A 34 7.30 -7.41 -8.25
CA LEU A 34 7.01 -8.70 -7.68
C LEU A 34 7.01 -9.80 -8.77
N GLU A 35 8.19 -10.36 -9.04
CA GLU A 35 8.46 -11.30 -10.13
C GLU A 35 9.46 -12.40 -9.73
N GLY A 36 9.64 -13.39 -10.61
CA GLY A 36 10.69 -14.40 -10.44
C GLY A 36 10.56 -15.23 -9.16
N PRO A 37 11.66 -15.46 -8.41
CA PRO A 37 11.63 -16.21 -7.16
C PRO A 37 10.67 -15.61 -6.11
N ILE A 38 10.55 -14.28 -6.05
CA ILE A 38 9.65 -13.61 -5.09
C ILE A 38 8.18 -13.92 -5.42
N LYS A 39 7.85 -13.99 -6.72
CA LYS A 39 6.51 -14.39 -7.16
C LYS A 39 6.15 -15.81 -6.73
N GLU A 40 7.08 -16.76 -6.86
CA GLU A 40 6.84 -18.15 -6.44
C GLU A 40 6.64 -18.24 -4.92
N GLU A 41 7.32 -17.38 -4.15
CA GLU A 41 7.07 -17.25 -2.73
C GLU A 41 5.66 -16.70 -2.43
N LEU A 42 5.25 -15.61 -3.10
CA LEU A 42 3.89 -15.12 -2.95
C LEU A 42 2.84 -16.18 -3.32
N LYS A 43 3.04 -16.91 -4.43
CA LYS A 43 2.13 -18.01 -4.82
C LYS A 43 1.98 -19.05 -3.72
N ARG A 44 3.06 -19.38 -3.02
CA ARG A 44 3.07 -20.37 -1.94
C ARG A 44 2.25 -19.90 -0.73
N VAL A 45 2.42 -18.65 -0.32
CA VAL A 45 1.80 -18.12 0.91
C VAL A 45 0.43 -17.46 0.69
N TYR A 46 0.12 -17.06 -0.55
CA TYR A 46 -1.12 -16.34 -0.83
C TYR A 46 -2.39 -17.10 -0.47
N PRO A 47 -2.52 -18.43 -0.70
CA PRO A 47 -3.69 -19.17 -0.20
C PRO A 47 -3.89 -18.99 1.30
N THR A 48 -2.80 -18.90 2.08
CA THR A 48 -2.88 -18.66 3.52
C THR A 48 -3.29 -17.22 3.83
N ILE A 49 -2.74 -16.22 3.13
CA ILE A 49 -3.20 -14.82 3.24
C ILE A 49 -4.71 -14.77 2.97
N LYS A 50 -5.19 -15.36 1.87
CA LYS A 50 -6.62 -15.38 1.54
C LYS A 50 -7.46 -16.09 2.60
N SER A 51 -6.94 -17.15 3.21
CA SER A 51 -7.63 -17.86 4.29
C SER A 51 -7.76 -17.05 5.59
N GLN A 52 -6.90 -16.04 5.82
CA GLN A 52 -7.03 -15.11 6.94
C GLN A 52 -8.19 -14.12 6.75
N TYR A 53 -8.65 -13.94 5.51
CA TYR A 53 -9.68 -12.98 5.13
C TYR A 53 -10.80 -13.63 4.28
N PRO A 54 -11.45 -14.71 4.78
CA PRO A 54 -12.34 -15.56 3.99
C PRO A 54 -13.58 -14.82 3.44
N ASP A 55 -14.03 -13.79 4.15
CA ASP A 55 -15.20 -12.98 3.78
C ASP A 55 -14.82 -11.65 3.10
N SER A 56 -13.53 -11.43 2.81
CA SER A 56 -13.10 -10.15 2.26
C SER A 56 -13.48 -9.99 0.79
N LYS A 57 -14.04 -8.82 0.47
CA LYS A 57 -14.37 -8.42 -0.92
C LYS A 57 -13.26 -7.59 -1.56
N GLY A 58 -12.20 -7.30 -0.80
CA GLY A 58 -11.20 -6.29 -1.15
C GLY A 58 -9.89 -6.80 -1.74
N LEU A 59 -9.47 -8.02 -1.35
CA LEU A 59 -8.14 -8.54 -1.73
C LEU A 59 -8.05 -9.05 -3.17
N GLY A 60 -9.18 -9.20 -3.86
CA GLY A 60 -9.23 -9.79 -5.19
C GLY A 60 -8.55 -11.17 -5.24
N ASP A 61 -8.28 -11.65 -6.45
CA ASP A 61 -7.34 -12.75 -6.67
C ASP A 61 -6.03 -12.16 -7.21
N PHE A 62 -4.88 -12.54 -6.64
CA PHE A 62 -3.62 -12.34 -7.35
C PHE A 62 -3.66 -13.12 -8.63
N ASN A 63 -3.51 -12.39 -9.73
CA ASN A 63 -3.34 -13.01 -11.03
C ASN A 63 -1.84 -13.10 -11.32
N PHE A 64 -1.46 -14.19 -11.96
CA PHE A 64 -0.08 -14.44 -12.35
C PHE A 64 -0.03 -14.55 -13.86
N ASP A 65 0.74 -13.68 -14.51
CA ASP A 65 1.00 -13.75 -15.95
C ASP A 65 2.47 -14.12 -16.16
N GLY A 66 2.69 -15.38 -16.55
CA GLY A 66 4.02 -15.95 -16.69
C GLY A 66 4.85 -15.79 -15.41
N ASN A 67 5.82 -14.89 -15.44
CA ASN A 67 6.76 -14.66 -14.34
C ASN A 67 6.48 -13.43 -13.47
N VAL A 68 5.34 -12.74 -13.65
CA VAL A 68 5.02 -11.52 -12.90
C VAL A 68 3.67 -11.66 -12.19
N VAL A 69 3.55 -11.00 -11.03
CA VAL A 69 2.25 -10.74 -10.41
C VAL A 69 1.58 -9.59 -11.13
N ILE A 70 0.32 -9.77 -11.53
CA ILE A 70 -0.48 -8.74 -12.16
C ILE A 70 -1.66 -8.35 -11.27
N GLY A 71 -2.04 -7.08 -11.39
CA GLY A 71 -3.02 -6.48 -10.51
C GLY A 71 -2.35 -5.89 -9.28
N SER A 72 -2.80 -4.69 -8.94
CA SER A 72 -2.38 -3.99 -7.74
C SER A 72 -3.54 -3.14 -7.24
N ASN A 73 -3.71 -3.14 -5.92
CA ASN A 73 -4.59 -2.28 -5.16
C ASN A 73 -4.00 -2.09 -3.73
N PRO A 74 -4.38 -1.04 -2.98
CA PRO A 74 -3.81 -0.77 -1.66
C PRO A 74 -4.05 -1.87 -0.62
N LEU A 75 -5.18 -2.59 -0.70
CA LEU A 75 -5.49 -3.67 0.25
C LEU A 75 -4.53 -4.86 0.06
N VAL A 76 -4.28 -5.21 -1.20
CA VAL A 76 -3.28 -6.20 -1.59
C VAL A 76 -1.89 -5.81 -1.11
N VAL A 77 -1.50 -4.55 -1.34
CA VAL A 77 -0.21 -4.02 -0.90
C VAL A 77 -0.05 -4.10 0.62
N ALA A 78 -1.09 -3.73 1.37
CA ALA A 78 -1.09 -3.82 2.83
C ALA A 78 -1.05 -5.29 3.32
N ALA A 79 -1.75 -6.22 2.67
CA ALA A 79 -1.78 -7.63 3.06
C ALA A 79 -0.42 -8.32 2.95
N ILE A 80 0.37 -7.98 1.92
CA ILE A 80 1.68 -8.59 1.69
C ILE A 80 2.83 -7.89 2.41
N TYR A 81 2.58 -6.73 3.00
CA TYR A 81 3.60 -5.94 3.69
C TYR A 81 4.31 -6.76 4.81
N PRO A 82 3.61 -7.44 5.75
CA PRO A 82 4.26 -8.18 6.82
C PRO A 82 5.14 -9.34 6.32
N LEU A 83 4.78 -9.95 5.20
CA LEU A 83 5.51 -11.06 4.60
C LEU A 83 6.87 -10.60 4.07
N PHE A 84 6.88 -9.53 3.27
CA PHE A 84 8.12 -9.06 2.65
C PHE A 84 9.08 -8.44 3.65
N ARG A 85 8.54 -7.82 4.72
CA ARG A 85 9.35 -7.21 5.79
C ARG A 85 10.30 -8.22 6.43
N GLN A 86 9.89 -9.48 6.56
CA GLN A 86 10.69 -10.55 7.17
C GLN A 86 11.95 -10.89 6.37
N ILE A 87 11.92 -10.66 5.06
CA ILE A 87 13.07 -10.88 4.17
C ILE A 87 13.79 -9.57 3.80
N GLY A 88 13.54 -8.50 4.56
CA GLY A 88 14.18 -7.19 4.35
C GLY A 88 13.65 -6.40 3.16
N LEU A 89 12.44 -6.73 2.67
CA LEU A 89 11.77 -6.00 1.59
C LEU A 89 10.48 -5.35 2.10
N ARG A 90 9.97 -4.36 1.38
CA ARG A 90 8.61 -3.82 1.60
C ARG A 90 8.02 -3.33 0.28
N PRO A 91 6.69 -3.28 0.16
CA PRO A 91 6.06 -2.46 -0.86
C PRO A 91 6.60 -1.02 -0.85
N ALA A 92 6.73 -0.44 -2.04
CA ALA A 92 7.18 0.92 -2.21
C ALA A 92 6.17 1.91 -1.60
N ILE A 93 6.70 2.99 -1.02
CA ILE A 93 5.98 4.22 -0.75
C ILE A 93 6.29 5.24 -1.84
N SER A 94 5.47 6.28 -1.96
CA SER A 94 5.64 7.36 -2.92
C SER A 94 7.02 8.02 -2.85
N ALA A 95 7.60 8.15 -1.66
CA ALA A 95 8.94 8.71 -1.45
C ALA A 95 10.06 7.91 -2.13
N ASP A 96 9.86 6.61 -2.39
CA ASP A 96 10.85 5.77 -3.07
C ASP A 96 11.01 6.14 -4.56
N ASP A 97 10.07 6.91 -5.13
CA ASP A 97 10.15 7.42 -6.51
C ASP A 97 10.86 8.78 -6.63
N ARG A 98 11.48 9.30 -5.56
CA ARG A 98 12.20 10.60 -5.59
C ARG A 98 13.31 10.68 -6.64
N ASP A 99 13.89 9.54 -7.02
CA ASP A 99 14.94 9.44 -8.03
C ASP A 99 14.39 8.99 -9.40
N GLY A 100 13.06 8.88 -9.53
CA GLY A 100 12.37 8.49 -10.76
C GLY A 100 12.57 7.01 -11.16
N LYS A 101 13.12 6.18 -10.29
CA LYS A 101 13.40 4.76 -10.59
C LYS A 101 12.11 3.97 -10.80
N ILE A 102 11.11 4.17 -9.96
CA ILE A 102 9.81 3.49 -10.06
C ILE A 102 9.05 4.01 -11.28
N SER A 103 9.05 5.33 -11.48
CA SER A 103 8.55 5.98 -12.69
C SER A 103 9.15 5.37 -13.95
N ALA A 104 10.45 5.14 -14.00
CA ALA A 104 11.11 4.51 -15.15
C ALA A 104 10.62 3.07 -15.41
N MET A 105 10.32 2.30 -14.35
CA MET A 105 9.81 0.93 -14.46
C MET A 105 8.38 0.87 -15.00
N VAL A 106 7.50 1.78 -14.58
CA VAL A 106 6.08 1.72 -14.95
C VAL A 106 5.75 2.43 -16.27
N LYS A 107 6.60 3.36 -16.70
CA LYS A 107 6.37 4.23 -17.87
C LYS A 107 5.93 3.44 -19.11
N GLY A 108 4.81 3.86 -19.69
CA GLY A 108 4.25 3.36 -20.94
C GLY A 108 3.52 2.02 -20.85
N ASN A 109 3.62 1.28 -19.73
CA ASN A 109 3.20 -0.12 -19.69
C ASN A 109 2.33 -0.48 -18.48
N TYR A 110 2.64 0.07 -17.31
CA TYR A 110 2.12 -0.42 -16.04
C TYR A 110 1.64 0.72 -15.15
N TYR A 111 0.93 0.37 -14.08
CA TYR A 111 0.77 1.24 -12.92
C TYR A 111 1.21 0.47 -11.66
N THR A 112 1.51 1.20 -10.58
CA THR A 112 1.78 0.61 -9.27
C THR A 112 0.99 1.34 -8.19
N ASP A 113 0.48 0.59 -7.22
CA ASP A 113 0.07 1.18 -5.95
C ASP A 113 1.27 1.31 -5.04
N PHE A 114 1.32 2.43 -4.36
CA PHE A 114 2.17 2.56 -3.19
C PHE A 114 1.43 2.06 -1.95
N SER A 115 2.17 1.77 -0.88
CA SER A 115 1.57 1.49 0.43
C SER A 115 1.03 2.74 1.14
N ASP A 116 1.22 3.93 0.55
CA ASP A 116 0.61 5.16 1.04
C ASP A 116 -0.92 5.15 0.85
N LEU A 117 -1.61 5.69 1.85
CA LEU A 117 -3.02 6.04 1.76
C LEU A 117 -3.17 7.53 2.03
N VAL A 118 -4.08 8.18 1.31
CA VAL A 118 -4.39 9.60 1.51
C VAL A 118 -5.83 9.73 1.98
N VAL A 119 -6.01 10.40 3.11
CA VAL A 119 -7.33 10.75 3.65
C VAL A 119 -7.54 12.25 3.48
N HIS A 120 -8.45 12.58 2.55
CA HIS A 120 -8.75 13.97 2.20
C HIS A 120 -9.76 14.60 3.17
N SER A 121 -10.73 13.81 3.66
CA SER A 121 -11.72 14.20 4.66
C SER A 121 -12.32 12.97 5.35
N ALA A 122 -13.04 13.18 6.45
CA ALA A 122 -13.79 12.14 7.15
C ALA A 122 -15.06 11.68 6.39
N THR A 123 -15.41 12.34 5.28
CA THR A 123 -16.61 12.02 4.51
C THR A 123 -16.27 10.99 3.42
N PRO A 124 -16.83 9.78 3.44
CA PRO A 124 -16.55 8.80 2.41
C PRO A 124 -17.17 9.23 1.07
N THR A 125 -16.41 9.06 -0.03
CA THR A 125 -16.95 9.24 -1.39
C THR A 125 -17.67 7.99 -1.92
N ARG A 126 -17.45 6.85 -1.26
CA ARG A 126 -18.13 5.58 -1.51
C ARG A 126 -18.59 4.97 -0.19
N GLU A 127 -19.85 4.53 -0.14
CA GLU A 127 -20.41 3.83 1.01
C GLU A 127 -19.54 2.63 1.43
N GLN A 128 -19.00 1.90 0.45
CA GLN A 128 -18.10 0.77 0.69
C GLN A 128 -16.82 1.13 1.46
N ASN A 129 -16.40 2.39 1.44
CA ASN A 129 -15.21 2.85 2.16
C ASN A 129 -15.52 3.36 3.58
N GLU A 130 -16.79 3.48 3.99
CA GLU A 130 -17.16 4.11 5.26
C GLU A 130 -16.49 3.44 6.46
N GLY A 131 -16.60 2.11 6.57
CA GLY A 131 -16.03 1.35 7.67
C GLY A 131 -14.51 1.48 7.76
N ILE A 132 -13.82 1.26 6.64
CA ILE A 132 -12.35 1.30 6.59
C ILE A 132 -11.78 2.73 6.72
N LEU A 133 -12.47 3.75 6.21
CA LEU A 133 -12.09 5.16 6.40
C LEU A 133 -12.20 5.54 7.88
N ARG A 134 -13.33 5.23 8.54
CA ARG A 134 -13.52 5.50 9.96
C ARG A 134 -12.45 4.79 10.78
N ASN A 135 -12.24 3.50 10.54
CA ASN A 135 -11.19 2.75 11.21
C ASN A 135 -9.80 3.38 11.02
N LEU A 136 -9.45 3.80 9.79
CA LEU A 136 -8.14 4.40 9.54
C LEU A 136 -7.95 5.71 10.30
N ILE A 137 -9.00 6.53 10.41
CA ILE A 137 -8.99 7.75 11.22
C ILE A 137 -8.79 7.37 12.70
N ASP A 138 -9.61 6.46 13.23
CA ASP A 138 -9.58 6.05 14.64
C ASP A 138 -8.17 5.56 15.04
N VAL A 139 -7.57 4.63 14.26
CA VAL A 139 -6.22 4.12 14.57
C VAL A 139 -5.17 5.22 14.49
N THR A 140 -5.32 6.17 13.57
CA THR A 140 -4.41 7.31 13.44
C THR A 140 -4.54 8.26 14.64
N GLU A 141 -5.76 8.55 15.08
CA GLU A 141 -6.03 9.36 16.27
C GLU A 141 -5.53 8.69 17.56
N ASP A 142 -5.66 7.37 17.69
CA ASP A 142 -5.11 6.62 18.83
C ASP A 142 -3.60 6.84 18.98
N ARG A 143 -2.89 7.01 17.86
CA ARG A 143 -1.43 7.25 17.84
C ARG A 143 -1.05 8.72 17.99
N MET A 144 -1.80 9.62 17.37
CA MET A 144 -1.44 11.04 17.24
C MET A 144 -2.23 11.98 18.18
N GLY A 145 -3.26 11.47 18.87
CA GLY A 145 -4.21 12.20 19.70
C GLY A 145 -5.33 12.89 18.92
N SER A 146 -5.05 13.35 17.70
CA SER A 146 -6.03 13.91 16.76
C SER A 146 -5.46 13.95 15.35
N VAL A 147 -6.30 13.92 14.33
CA VAL A 147 -5.87 14.11 12.93
C VAL A 147 -6.29 15.47 12.37
N GLN A 148 -5.46 16.00 11.47
CA GLN A 148 -5.79 17.13 10.60
C GLN A 148 -5.89 16.66 9.14
N PHE A 149 -6.93 17.11 8.44
CA PHE A 149 -7.14 16.80 7.03
C PHE A 149 -6.56 17.88 6.10
N PRO A 150 -6.06 17.52 4.90
CA PRO A 150 -5.82 16.14 4.46
C PRO A 150 -4.57 15.54 5.13
N PHE A 151 -4.47 14.22 5.17
CA PHE A 151 -3.27 13.55 5.65
C PHE A 151 -2.94 12.30 4.83
N LYS A 152 -1.67 11.90 4.92
CA LYS A 152 -1.12 10.68 4.35
C LYS A 152 -0.67 9.75 5.47
N VAL A 153 -0.87 8.45 5.30
CA VAL A 153 -0.33 7.43 6.20
C VAL A 153 0.45 6.37 5.43
N THR A 154 1.45 5.80 6.09
CA THR A 154 2.23 4.64 5.64
C THR A 154 2.38 3.67 6.81
N GLY A 155 2.90 2.46 6.55
CA GLY A 155 3.12 1.47 7.61
C GLY A 155 1.79 0.93 8.18
N VAL A 156 0.91 0.47 7.28
CA VAL A 156 -0.33 -0.20 7.66
C VAL A 156 -0.36 -1.62 7.09
N THR A 157 -0.99 -2.53 7.83
CA THR A 157 -1.35 -3.87 7.38
C THR A 157 -2.86 -4.09 7.57
N LEU A 158 -3.34 -5.30 7.30
CA LEU A 158 -4.76 -5.65 7.35
C LEU A 158 -5.11 -6.65 8.44
N GLU A 159 -6.29 -6.44 9.02
CA GLU A 159 -7.02 -7.43 9.80
C GLU A 159 -8.43 -7.61 9.26
N SER A 160 -9.04 -8.76 9.57
CA SER A 160 -10.46 -8.98 9.30
C SER A 160 -11.32 -7.99 10.09
N PHE A 161 -12.36 -7.46 9.44
CA PHE A 161 -13.32 -6.54 10.02
C PHE A 161 -14.75 -7.06 9.79
N LEU A 162 -15.16 -8.02 10.62
CA LEU A 162 -16.38 -8.80 10.40
C LEU A 162 -17.64 -7.92 10.42
N GLU A 163 -17.63 -6.84 11.19
CA GLU A 163 -18.71 -5.86 11.27
C GLU A 163 -18.93 -5.10 9.94
N ASP A 164 -17.92 -5.05 9.07
CA ASP A 164 -17.94 -4.33 7.79
C ASP A 164 -18.20 -5.24 6.58
N CYS A 165 -18.39 -6.55 6.77
CA CYS A 165 -18.54 -7.50 5.65
C CYS A 165 -19.79 -7.27 4.77
N LYS A 166 -20.84 -6.63 5.31
CA LYS A 166 -22.11 -6.45 4.60
C LYS A 166 -21.99 -5.44 3.46
N ASN A 167 -21.56 -4.22 3.78
CA ASN A 167 -21.53 -3.09 2.86
C ASN A 167 -20.10 -2.63 2.50
N GLY A 168 -19.08 -3.02 3.27
CA GLY A 168 -17.69 -2.64 3.05
C GLY A 168 -16.82 -3.79 2.55
N TYR A 169 -15.55 -3.78 2.95
CA TYR A 169 -14.55 -4.73 2.46
C TYR A 169 -14.38 -5.96 3.36
N GLY A 170 -14.91 -5.91 4.59
CA GLY A 170 -14.62 -6.92 5.62
C GLY A 170 -13.18 -6.84 6.13
N LEU A 171 -12.52 -5.69 5.95
CA LEU A 171 -11.11 -5.45 6.25
C LEU A 171 -10.95 -4.11 6.97
N LYS A 172 -9.99 -4.06 7.89
CA LYS A 172 -9.57 -2.83 8.56
C LYS A 172 -8.06 -2.67 8.48
N PHE A 173 -7.59 -1.43 8.49
CA PHE A 173 -6.17 -1.14 8.61
C PHE A 173 -5.75 -1.21 10.08
N VAL A 174 -4.57 -1.76 10.31
CA VAL A 174 -3.90 -1.72 11.61
C VAL A 174 -2.48 -1.22 11.43
N GLN A 175 -1.96 -0.57 12.46
CA GLN A 175 -0.63 0.03 12.44
C GLN A 175 0.45 -1.04 12.52
N THR A 176 1.54 -0.84 11.77
CA THR A 176 2.79 -1.55 11.96
C THR A 176 3.76 -0.69 12.79
N ASP A 177 4.92 -1.23 13.17
CA ASP A 177 5.89 -0.47 13.99
C ASP A 177 6.47 0.76 13.26
N ASP A 178 6.43 0.74 11.93
CA ASP A 178 6.83 1.83 11.03
C ASP A 178 5.64 2.66 10.54
N PHE A 179 4.50 2.59 11.23
CA PHE A 179 3.38 3.48 10.96
C PHE A 179 3.82 4.94 11.07
N ASP A 180 3.51 5.71 10.03
CA ASP A 180 3.78 7.15 9.99
C ASP A 180 2.56 7.92 9.49
N TYR A 181 2.45 9.15 9.97
CA TYR A 181 1.36 10.07 9.71
C TYR A 181 1.93 11.43 9.32
N VAL A 182 1.44 11.95 8.19
CA VAL A 182 1.82 13.28 7.73
C VAL A 182 0.59 14.08 7.30
N HIS A 183 0.32 15.17 8.03
CA HIS A 183 -0.57 16.22 7.55
C HIS A 183 0.16 17.13 6.56
N ASP A 184 -0.42 17.33 5.38
CA ASP A 184 0.10 18.32 4.42
C ASP A 184 -1.00 18.81 3.47
N ALA A 185 -1.25 20.12 3.46
CA ALA A 185 -2.25 20.75 2.61
C ALA A 185 -2.04 20.49 1.11
N ARG A 186 -0.82 20.18 0.67
CA ARG A 186 -0.49 19.81 -0.72
C ARG A 186 -1.23 18.56 -1.21
N LEU A 187 -1.68 17.68 -0.32
CA LEU A 187 -2.49 16.50 -0.69
C LEU A 187 -3.86 16.90 -1.27
N ASN A 188 -4.39 18.08 -0.91
CA ASN A 188 -5.59 18.69 -1.49
C ASN A 188 -5.28 19.74 -2.56
N LYS A 189 -4.07 19.73 -3.14
CA LYS A 189 -3.73 20.62 -4.25
C LYS A 189 -4.71 20.41 -5.41
N GLU A 190 -4.99 21.50 -6.12
CA GLU A 190 -5.87 21.53 -7.29
C GLU A 190 -5.63 20.34 -8.22
N ASN A 191 -6.71 19.66 -8.58
CA ASN A 191 -6.68 18.50 -9.46
C ASN A 191 -6.00 18.86 -10.78
N ARG A 192 -5.17 17.95 -11.31
CA ARG A 192 -4.35 18.11 -12.51
C ARG A 192 -3.18 19.10 -12.38
N SER A 193 -2.79 19.45 -11.15
CA SER A 193 -1.56 20.19 -10.91
C SER A 193 -0.34 19.46 -11.47
N ARG A 194 0.67 20.23 -11.87
CA ARG A 194 1.86 19.74 -12.54
C ARG A 194 3.01 19.57 -11.55
N PHE A 195 3.83 18.54 -11.74
CA PHE A 195 5.04 18.30 -10.97
C PHE A 195 6.05 17.50 -11.81
N ASP A 196 7.29 17.40 -11.36
CA ASP A 196 8.30 16.51 -11.95
C ASP A 196 8.82 15.47 -10.94
N ASN A 197 8.89 15.85 -9.66
CA ASN A 197 9.42 15.02 -8.60
C ASN A 197 8.57 15.09 -7.32
N VAL A 198 8.83 14.16 -6.41
CA VAL A 198 8.30 14.15 -5.04
C VAL A 198 9.41 14.54 -4.06
N ASP A 199 9.03 15.00 -2.88
CA ASP A 199 9.95 15.32 -1.79
C ASP A 199 10.31 14.09 -0.94
N GLU A 200 11.02 14.30 0.18
CA GLU A 200 11.48 13.24 1.08
C GLU A 200 10.35 12.44 1.74
N ILE A 201 9.15 13.00 1.81
CA ILE A 201 7.94 12.33 2.30
C ILE A 201 7.05 11.88 1.15
N GLY A 202 7.49 11.93 -0.11
CA GLY A 202 6.74 11.42 -1.25
C GLY A 202 5.58 12.30 -1.71
N ILE A 203 5.50 13.55 -1.27
CA ILE A 203 4.50 14.51 -1.74
C ILE A 203 5.04 15.25 -2.96
N PRO A 204 4.24 15.46 -4.02
CA PRO A 204 4.68 16.21 -5.20
C PRO A 204 5.25 17.59 -4.89
N ILE A 205 6.37 17.90 -5.54
CA ILE A 205 6.93 19.25 -5.61
C ILE A 205 6.30 19.92 -6.84
N PHE A 206 5.25 20.69 -6.60
CA PHE A 206 4.44 21.29 -7.66
C PHE A 206 5.19 22.38 -8.43
N ASP A 207 5.16 22.29 -9.76
CA ASP A 207 5.68 23.26 -10.72
C ASP A 207 4.80 23.21 -11.97
N GLU A 208 4.23 24.35 -12.38
CA GLU A 208 3.38 24.47 -13.57
C GLU A 208 4.05 23.96 -14.86
N LYS A 209 5.39 23.95 -14.91
CA LYS A 209 6.17 23.41 -16.04
C LYS A 209 6.43 21.91 -15.96
N GLY A 210 5.99 21.26 -14.89
CA GLY A 210 6.19 19.83 -14.65
C GLY A 210 5.55 18.94 -15.71
N LYS A 211 6.17 17.80 -15.98
CA LYS A 211 5.79 16.82 -17.00
C LYS A 211 4.85 15.73 -16.47
N ARG A 212 4.72 15.60 -15.15
CA ARG A 212 3.79 14.69 -14.48
C ARG A 212 2.53 15.42 -14.02
N THR A 213 1.46 14.65 -13.81
CA THR A 213 0.16 15.18 -13.40
C THR A 213 -0.21 14.61 -12.03
N TRP A 214 -0.56 15.47 -11.10
CA TRP A 214 -1.19 15.09 -9.84
C TRP A 214 -2.70 15.04 -10.01
N TYR A 215 -3.30 13.91 -9.68
CA TYR A 215 -4.75 13.76 -9.63
C TYR A 215 -5.17 13.65 -8.18
N SER A 216 -6.09 14.52 -7.76
CA SER A 216 -6.56 14.57 -6.38
C SER A 216 -8.04 14.95 -6.33
N LYS A 217 -8.66 14.61 -5.22
CA LYS A 217 -10.03 14.95 -4.87
C LYS A 217 -10.06 15.69 -3.53
N GLN A 218 -11.25 16.10 -3.11
CA GLN A 218 -11.42 16.89 -1.89
C GLN A 218 -11.87 16.05 -0.69
N ASP A 219 -12.38 14.84 -0.91
CA ASP A 219 -13.08 14.08 0.12
C ASP A 219 -12.70 12.60 0.20
N GLY A 220 -12.79 12.07 1.41
CA GLY A 220 -12.68 10.65 1.71
C GLY A 220 -11.29 10.05 1.57
N LEU A 221 -11.25 8.72 1.52
CA LEU A 221 -10.04 7.91 1.38
C LEU A 221 -9.69 7.70 -0.09
N SER A 222 -8.40 7.75 -0.40
CA SER A 222 -7.80 7.44 -1.70
C SER A 222 -6.62 6.50 -1.53
N ARG A 223 -6.45 5.60 -2.49
CA ARG A 223 -5.15 4.96 -2.75
C ARG A 223 -4.19 5.98 -3.35
N LEU A 224 -2.89 5.77 -3.19
CA LEU A 224 -1.87 6.51 -3.92
C LEU A 224 -1.26 5.64 -5.02
N CYS A 225 -1.45 6.01 -6.28
CA CYS A 225 -1.10 5.16 -7.44
C CYS A 225 -0.31 5.94 -8.48
N LEU A 226 0.78 5.36 -8.98
CA LEU A 226 1.56 5.91 -10.10
C LEU A 226 1.26 5.14 -11.39
N ASP A 227 0.78 5.82 -12.41
CA ASP A 227 0.40 5.21 -13.67
C ASP A 227 1.52 5.24 -14.75
N GLY A 228 1.25 4.60 -15.89
CA GLY A 228 2.19 4.50 -17.00
C GLY A 228 2.41 5.81 -17.75
N TYR A 229 1.53 6.80 -17.58
CA TYR A 229 1.71 8.17 -18.06
C TYR A 229 2.40 9.06 -17.04
N LEU A 230 2.86 8.47 -15.92
CA LEU A 230 3.55 9.10 -14.80
C LEU A 230 2.68 10.08 -14.01
N GLY A 231 1.35 9.96 -14.14
CA GLY A 231 0.39 10.61 -13.27
C GLY A 231 0.40 9.95 -11.90
N LEU A 232 0.40 10.77 -10.84
CA LEU A 232 0.25 10.31 -9.47
C LEU A 232 -1.18 10.59 -9.01
N TYR A 233 -1.92 9.52 -8.74
CA TYR A 233 -3.34 9.51 -8.45
C TYR A 233 -3.58 9.35 -6.97
N SER A 234 -4.29 10.31 -6.40
CA SER A 234 -4.86 10.35 -5.06
C SER A 234 -6.35 10.70 -5.14
N ASP A 235 -7.03 10.28 -6.20
CA ASP A 235 -8.46 10.51 -6.42
C ASP A 235 -9.27 9.22 -6.63
N ASP A 236 -8.61 8.07 -6.77
CA ASP A 236 -9.28 6.77 -6.88
C ASP A 236 -9.68 6.24 -5.49
N ASP A 237 -10.99 6.19 -5.26
CA ASP A 237 -11.61 5.69 -4.04
C ASP A 237 -11.93 4.18 -4.12
N SER A 238 -11.62 3.52 -5.23
CA SER A 238 -11.77 2.07 -5.36
C SER A 238 -10.58 1.31 -4.76
N LEU A 239 -10.63 1.04 -3.45
CA LEU A 239 -9.52 0.36 -2.75
C LEU A 239 -9.29 -1.09 -3.17
N SER A 240 -10.28 -1.75 -3.75
CA SER A 240 -10.16 -3.09 -4.31
C SER A 240 -9.91 -3.08 -5.83
N GLY A 241 -10.02 -1.92 -6.47
CA GLY A 241 -9.95 -1.80 -7.92
C GLY A 241 -8.58 -2.22 -8.44
N SER A 242 -8.55 -3.18 -9.36
CA SER A 242 -7.31 -3.71 -9.91
C SER A 242 -7.51 -4.15 -11.35
N ASN A 243 -6.50 -3.92 -12.21
CA ASN A 243 -6.50 -4.43 -13.58
C ASN A 243 -5.14 -5.08 -13.92
N ARG A 244 -5.08 -5.79 -15.05
CA ARG A 244 -3.90 -6.58 -15.47
C ARG A 244 -2.59 -5.78 -15.61
N ASN A 245 -2.65 -4.45 -15.76
CA ASN A 245 -1.47 -3.61 -15.88
C ASN A 245 -0.90 -3.20 -14.51
N GLY A 246 -1.59 -3.50 -13.42
CA GLY A 246 -1.12 -3.23 -12.06
C GLY A 246 0.07 -4.09 -11.70
N ARG A 247 1.06 -3.49 -11.05
CA ARG A 247 2.26 -4.13 -10.52
C ARG A 247 2.42 -3.73 -9.07
N VAL A 248 2.96 -4.63 -8.26
CA VAL A 248 3.50 -4.28 -6.95
C VAL A 248 5.00 -4.09 -7.13
N VAL A 249 5.50 -2.94 -6.67
CA VAL A 249 6.93 -2.64 -6.60
C VAL A 249 7.41 -2.88 -5.18
N LEU A 250 8.46 -3.69 -5.05
CA LEU A 250 9.16 -3.91 -3.79
C LEU A 250 10.47 -3.11 -3.77
N VAL A 251 10.82 -2.65 -2.58
CA VAL A 251 12.08 -1.96 -2.27
C VAL A 251 12.67 -2.55 -0.99
N ASP A 252 13.92 -2.21 -0.69
CA ASP A 252 14.54 -2.59 0.58
C ASP A 252 13.80 -1.94 1.76
N ALA A 253 13.52 -2.74 2.79
CA ALA A 253 13.08 -2.24 4.08
C ALA A 253 14.30 -1.75 4.86
N GLU A 254 14.53 -0.44 4.90
CA GLU A 254 15.61 0.15 5.70
C GLU A 254 15.50 -0.30 7.18
N GLY A 255 16.62 -0.73 7.77
CA GLY A 255 16.70 -1.09 9.19
C GLY A 255 16.38 -2.55 9.54
N VAL A 256 15.97 -3.41 8.59
CA VAL A 256 15.85 -4.84 8.84
C VAL A 256 17.23 -5.49 8.76
N ALA A 257 17.82 -5.80 9.91
CA ALA A 257 18.96 -6.71 9.94
C ALA A 257 18.49 -8.06 9.38
N LEU A 258 19.09 -8.51 8.26
CA LEU A 258 18.85 -9.84 7.72
C LEU A 258 19.07 -10.84 8.85
N GLN A 259 18.01 -11.55 9.25
CA GLN A 259 18.16 -12.68 10.17
C GLN A 259 19.01 -13.72 9.44
N LYS A 260 20.21 -13.95 9.98
CA LYS A 260 21.16 -14.95 9.46
C LYS A 260 20.77 -16.35 9.89
#